data_AF-A0A2K9NRQ9-F1
#
_entry.id   AF-A0A2K9NRQ9-F1
#
_cell.length_a   1.000
_cell.length_b   1.000
_cell.length_c   1.000
_cell.angle_alpha   90.00
_cell.angle_beta   90.00
_cell.angle_gamma   90.00
#
_symmetry.space_group_name_H-M   'P 1'
#
loop_
_entity.id
_entity.type
_entity.pdbx_description
1 polymer ?
#
loop_
_entity_poly.entity_id
_entity_poly.type
_entity_poly.pdbx_seq_one_letter_code
_entity_poly.pdbx_strand_id
1 'polypeptide(L)' 'MFDIVNANDLGSNQWLNIFLLIAALFRVYLEIIKFDFAALPLTRGMFQGDEDRARKFHRSGLFLSLGYIVLSAPFTLFA' A
#
# COMPACT_ATOMS: atom_id res chain seq x y z
N MET A 1 12.42 3.80 -22.48
CA MET A 1 11.66 4.82 -21.73
C MET A 1 10.61 4.05 -20.95
N PHE A 2 10.62 4.11 -19.62
CA PHE A 2 9.61 3.41 -18.82
C PHE A 2 8.25 4.05 -19.11
N ASP A 3 7.40 3.36 -19.86
CA ASP A 3 6.05 3.80 -20.19
C ASP A 3 5.16 3.69 -18.94
N ILE A 4 5.16 4.74 -18.13
CA ILE A 4 4.19 4.93 -17.04
C ILE A 4 2.75 4.92 -17.59
N VAL A 5 2.59 5.27 -18.88
CA VAL A 5 1.30 5.24 -19.60
C VAL A 5 0.87 3.81 -19.96
N ASN A 6 1.79 2.88 -20.23
CA ASN A 6 1.47 1.48 -20.56
C ASN A 6 1.36 0.58 -19.31
N ALA A 7 1.89 1.03 -18.17
CA ALA A 7 1.50 0.49 -16.85
C ALA A 7 0.03 0.80 -16.51
N ASN A 8 -0.57 1.75 -17.23
CA ASN A 8 -1.96 2.17 -17.13
C ASN A 8 -2.86 1.54 -18.20
N ASP A 9 -2.46 0.41 -18.82
CA ASP A 9 -3.37 -0.52 -19.50
C ASP A 9 -4.26 -1.21 -18.44
N LEU A 10 -5.01 -0.37 -17.73
CA LEU A 10 -5.97 -0.61 -16.66
C LEU A 10 -7.18 -1.43 -17.14
N GLY A 11 -7.13 -2.01 -18.33
CA GLY A 11 -8.13 -2.90 -18.87
C GLY A 11 -7.92 -4.38 -18.51
N SER A 12 -6.70 -4.83 -18.20
CA SER A 12 -6.46 -6.28 -18.13
C SER A 12 -6.95 -6.95 -16.83
N ASN A 13 -7.09 -6.23 -15.71
CA ASN A 13 -7.48 -6.82 -14.43
C ASN A 13 -8.19 -5.82 -13.49
N GLN A 14 -9.41 -5.42 -13.81
CA GLN A 14 -10.26 -4.60 -12.92
C GLN A 14 -10.30 -5.16 -11.48
N TRP A 15 -10.33 -6.49 -11.35
CA TRP A 15 -10.25 -7.21 -10.07
C TRP A 15 -8.96 -6.96 -9.30
N LEU A 16 -7.81 -6.87 -9.98
CA LEU A 16 -6.53 -6.56 -9.34
C LEU A 16 -6.53 -5.14 -8.81
N ASN A 17 -7.06 -4.17 -9.57
CA ASN A 17 -7.13 -2.78 -9.12
C ASN A 17 -8.03 -2.65 -7.88
N ILE A 18 -9.21 -3.27 -7.89
CA ILE A 18 -10.12 -3.32 -6.73
C ILE A 18 -9.43 -3.96 -5.52
N PHE A 19 -8.75 -5.09 -5.71
CA PHE A 19 -8.02 -5.76 -4.63
C PHE A 19 -6.92 -4.88 -4.02
N LEU A 20 -6.13 -4.21 -4.87
CA LEU A 20 -5.09 -3.28 -4.43
C LEU A 20 -5.67 -2.06 -3.70
N LEU A 21 -6.84 -1.56 -4.14
CA LEU A 21 -7.54 -0.46 -3.49
C LEU A 21 -8.02 -0.87 -2.10
N ILE A 22 -8.61 -2.06 -1.96
CA ILE A 22 -9.03 -2.63 -0.68
C ILE A 22 -7.81 -2.83 0.24
N ALA A 23 -6.71 -3.37 -0.29
CA ALA A 23 -5.47 -3.55 0.49
C ALA A 23 -4.88 -2.21 0.96
N ALA A 24 -4.93 -1.17 0.12
CA ALA A 24 -4.49 0.17 0.49
C ALA A 24 -5.40 0.78 1.58
N LEU A 25 -6.72 0.64 1.46
CA LEU A 25 -7.68 1.08 2.48
C LEU A 25 -7.48 0.33 3.80
N PHE A 26 -7.29 -0.99 3.73
CA PHE A 26 -6.98 -1.81 4.89
C PHE A 26 -5.69 -1.35 5.57
N ARG A 27 -4.65 -1.01 4.79
CA ARG A 27 -3.40 -0.48 5.32
C ARG A 27 -3.61 0.85 6.05
N VAL A 28 -4.40 1.76 5.50
CA VAL A 28 -4.75 3.03 6.17
C VAL A 28 -5.56 2.78 7.43
N TYR A 29 -6.51 1.83 7.41
CA TYR A 29 -7.29 1.44 8.58
C TYR A 29 -6.42 0.92 9.73
N LEU A 30 -5.44 0.06 9.43
CA LEU A 30 -4.50 -0.46 10.43
C LEU A 30 -3.63 0.66 11.06
N GLU A 31 -3.32 1.71 10.31
CA GLU A 31 -2.63 2.89 10.86
C GLU A 31 -3.54 3.71 11.79
N ILE A 32 -4.83 3.84 11.47
CA ILE A 32 -5.80 4.57 12.30
C ILE A 32 -5.93 3.93 13.69
N ILE A 33 -5.96 2.60 13.75
CA ILE A 33 -5.98 1.86 15.03
C ILE A 33 -4.59 1.79 15.70
N LYS A 34 -3.57 2.45 15.13
CA LYS A 34 -2.17 2.46 15.57
C LYS A 34 -1.62 1.05 15.75
N PHE A 35 -1.94 0.17 14.81
CA PHE A 35 -1.47 -1.21 14.85
C PHE A 35 0.06 -1.23 14.80
N ASP A 36 0.69 -1.80 15.82
CA ASP A 36 2.14 -1.89 15.89
C ASP A 36 2.65 -3.00 14.98
N PHE A 37 2.95 -2.63 13.73
CA PHE A 37 3.53 -3.56 12.78
C PHE A 37 4.97 -3.96 13.14
N ALA A 38 5.70 -3.18 13.95
CA ALA A 38 7.04 -3.55 14.39
C ALA A 38 7.00 -4.66 15.46
N ALA A 39 5.87 -4.79 16.18
CA ALA A 39 5.66 -5.84 17.16
C ALA A 39 5.34 -7.22 16.54
N LEU A 40 5.02 -7.31 15.25
CA LEU A 40 4.72 -8.57 14.59
C LEU A 40 5.99 -9.45 14.42
N PRO A 41 5.89 -10.78 14.65
CA PRO A 41 7.04 -11.69 14.57
C PRO A 41 7.64 -11.75 13.15
N LEU A 42 6.80 -11.59 12.13
CA LEU A 42 7.22 -11.56 10.74
C LEU A 42 8.15 -10.36 10.45
N THR A 43 7.79 -9.19 10.96
CA THR A 43 8.56 -7.95 10.78
C THR A 43 9.81 -7.92 11.65
N ARG A 44 9.75 -8.47 12.88
CA ARG A 44 10.97 -8.69 13.69
C ARG A 44 11.97 -9.60 12.99
N GLY A 45 11.50 -10.66 12.34
CA GLY A 45 12.35 -11.57 11.56
C GLY A 45 12.94 -10.92 10.31
N MET A 46 12.13 -10.15 9.58
CA MET A 46 12.55 -9.46 8.34
C MET A 46 13.58 -8.35 8.60
N PHE A 47 13.45 -7.62 9.70
CA PHE A 47 14.35 -6.52 10.05
C PHE A 47 15.42 -6.91 11.07
N GLN A 48 15.54 -8.18 11.46
CA GLN A 48 16.55 -8.68 12.42
C GLN A 48 16.62 -7.90 13.74
N GLY A 49 15.50 -7.34 14.19
CA GLY A 49 15.44 -6.49 15.39
C GLY A 49 15.83 -5.02 15.18
N ASP A 50 16.07 -4.57 13.94
CA ASP A 50 16.23 -3.15 13.60
C ASP A 50 14.85 -2.47 13.50
N GLU A 51 14.33 -2.08 14.66
CA GLU A 51 13.00 -1.46 14.81
C GLU A 51 12.88 -0.13 14.05
N ASP A 52 13.99 0.61 13.89
CA ASP A 52 14.01 1.88 13.17
C ASP A 52 13.82 1.71 11.66
N ARG A 53 14.48 0.70 11.08
CA ARG A 53 14.26 0.34 9.67
C ARG A 53 12.85 -0.19 9.43
N ALA A 54 12.34 -1.01 10.34
CA ALA A 54 10.97 -1.50 10.27
C ALA A 54 9.98 -0.32 10.26
N ARG A 55 10.07 0.60 11.22
CA ARG A 55 9.20 1.79 11.30
C ARG A 55 9.26 2.65 10.04
N LYS A 56 10.45 2.89 9.50
CA LYS A 56 10.62 3.66 8.24
C LYS A 56 9.93 2.96 7.06
N PHE A 57 10.11 1.64 6.93
CA PHE A 57 9.45 0.85 5.89
C PHE A 57 7.91 0.87 6.01
N HIS A 58 7.39 0.78 7.24
CA HIS A 58 5.96 0.86 7.47
C HIS A 58 5.39 2.21 7.08
N ARG A 59 6.10 3.29 7.42
CA ARG A 59 5.74 4.66 7.09
C ARG A 59 5.79 4.93 5.59
N SER A 60 6.81 4.44 4.88
CA SER A 60 6.87 4.57 3.41
C SER A 60 5.75 3.79 2.73
N GLY A 61 5.41 2.60 3.24
CA GLY A 61 4.28 1.82 2.75
C GLY A 61 2.94 2.55 2.91
N LEU A 62 2.74 3.27 4.02
CA LEU A 62 1.55 4.10 4.23
C LEU A 62 1.44 5.22 3.20
N PHE A 63 2.53 5.96 2.96
CA PHE A 63 2.54 7.04 1.96
C PHE A 63 2.24 6.51 0.56
N LEU A 64 2.77 5.34 0.21
CA LEU A 64 2.46 4.68 -1.05
C LEU A 64 0.97 4.30 -1.15
N SER A 65 0.39 3.72 -0.09
CA SER A 65 -1.05 3.39 -0.04
C SER A 65 -1.93 4.63 -0.17
N LEU A 66 -1.58 5.72 0.50
CA LEU A 66 -2.30 7.00 0.38
C LEU A 66 -2.22 7.55 -1.04
N GLY A 67 -1.04 7.56 -1.65
CA GLY A 67 -0.85 7.96 -3.04
C GLY A 67 -1.68 7.11 -4.00
N TYR A 68 -1.69 5.79 -3.81
CA TYR A 68 -2.47 4.86 -4.61
C TYR A 68 -3.99 5.12 -4.49
N ILE A 69 -4.50 5.36 -3.28
CA ILE A 69 -5.92 5.70 -3.10
C ILE A 69 -6.26 7.01 -3.82
N VAL A 70 -5.45 8.06 -3.63
CA VAL A 70 -5.71 9.37 -4.25
C VAL A 70 -5.70 9.29 -5.78
N LEU A 71 -4.77 8.53 -6.36
CA LEU A 71 -4.69 8.38 -7.81
C LEU A 71 -5.74 7.41 -8.34
N SER A 72 -5.90 6.21 -7.77
CA SER A 72 -6.72 5.13 -8.34
C SER A 72 -8.19 5.17 -7.94
N ALA A 73 -8.55 5.70 -6.77
CA ALA A 73 -9.93 5.74 -6.32
C ALA A 73 -10.86 6.53 -7.27
N PRO A 74 -10.53 7.76 -7.73
CA PRO A 74 -11.43 8.49 -8.63
C PRO A 74 -11.65 7.76 -9.95
N PHE A 75 -10.61 7.14 -10.54
CA PHE A 75 -10.77 6.33 -11.75
C PHE A 75 -11.53 5.03 -11.51
N THR A 76 -11.58 4.50 -10.29
CA THR A 76 -12.27 3.24 -10.01
C THR A 76 -13.75 3.46 -9.63
N LEU A 77 -14.05 4.59 -8.98
CA LEU A 77 -15.39 4.93 -8.49
C LEU A 77 -16.22 5.74 -9.49
N PHE A 78 -15.57 6.56 -10.33
CA PHE A 78 -16.25 7.44 -11.29
C PHE A 78 -15.99 7.05 -12.76
N ALA A 79 -15.39 5.89 -13.02
CA ALA A 79 -15.32 5.33 -14.37
C ALA A 79 -16.60 4.59 -14.78
#